data_AF-A0A9X9AAP5-F1
#
_entry.id   AF-A0A9X9AAP5-F1
#
_cell.length_a   1.000
_cell.length_b   1.000
_cell.length_c   1.000
_cell.angle_alpha   90.00
_cell.angle_beta   90.00
_cell.angle_gamma   90.00
#
_symmetry.space_group_name_H-M   'P 1'
#
loop_
_entity.id
_entity.type
_entity.pdbx_description
1 polymer ?
#
loop_
_entity_poly.entity_id
_entity_poly.type
_entity_poly.pdbx_seq_one_letter_code
_entity_poly.pdbx_strand_id
1 'polypeptide(L)'
;YKEINVKQAIQDEGSIFYYYKKLIELRKNNEIVVYGSYDLILDNDPSIFAYVRTYGDEKLLVIANFTADESVFEMPKDISYSESELFIHNYDVEIGSIDNIPLRPYEAIVFKLK
;
A
#
# COMPACT_ATOMS: atom_id res chain seq x y z
N TYR A 1 18.19 2.14 26.25
CA TYR A 1 17.23 2.23 25.13
C TYR A 1 16.55 3.58 25.16
N LYS A 2 16.95 4.55 24.31
CA LYS A 2 16.43 5.92 24.36
C LYS A 2 15.51 6.29 23.19
N GLU A 3 15.70 5.68 22.02
CA GLU A 3 15.05 6.16 20.79
C GLU A 3 14.03 5.17 20.19
N ILE A 4 14.23 3.85 20.35
CA ILE A 4 13.28 2.83 19.87
C ILE A 4 12.79 2.02 21.07
N ASN A 5 11.57 2.29 21.52
CA ASN A 5 10.94 1.58 22.64
C ASN A 5 9.41 1.62 22.58
N VAL A 6 8.77 0.59 23.14
CA VAL A 6 7.31 0.42 23.14
C VAL A 6 6.59 1.57 23.84
N LYS A 7 7.15 2.07 24.95
CA LYS A 7 6.53 3.16 25.72
C LYS A 7 6.36 4.42 24.86
N GLN A 8 7.38 4.78 24.10
CA GLN A 8 7.33 5.91 23.17
C GLN A 8 6.40 5.64 21.98
N ALA A 9 6.48 4.45 21.38
CA ALA A 9 5.64 4.11 20.23
C ALA A 9 4.14 4.13 20.55
N ILE A 10 3.72 3.66 21.73
CA ILE A 10 2.30 3.69 22.13
C ILE A 10 1.80 5.14 22.34
N GLN A 11 2.68 6.09 22.67
CA GLN A 11 2.31 7.49 22.89
C GLN A 11 2.22 8.31 21.61
N ASP A 12 2.82 7.84 20.51
CA ASP A 12 2.84 8.51 19.22
C ASP A 12 1.90 7.79 18.25
N GLU A 13 0.77 8.42 17.92
CA GLU A 13 -0.24 7.88 17.00
C GLU A 13 0.28 7.73 15.55
N GLY A 14 1.33 8.46 15.19
CA GLY A 14 2.04 8.32 13.91
C GLY A 14 3.10 7.22 13.92
N SER A 15 3.25 6.49 15.03
CA SER A 15 4.32 5.49 15.14
C SER A 15 4.07 4.25 14.31
N ILE A 16 5.17 3.54 14.02
CA ILE A 16 5.17 2.22 13.39
C ILE A 16 4.23 1.25 14.14
N PHE A 17 4.08 1.37 15.45
CA PHE A 17 3.19 0.51 16.24
C PHE A 17 1.72 0.64 15.77
N TYR A 18 1.22 1.86 15.62
CA TYR A 18 -0.16 2.08 15.17
C TYR A 18 -0.35 1.73 13.69
N TYR A 19 0.67 1.95 12.85
CA TYR A 19 0.63 1.49 11.47
C TYR A 19 0.46 -0.04 11.39
N TYR A 20 1.25 -0.82 12.15
CA TYR A 20 1.09 -2.27 12.22
C TYR A 20 -0.24 -2.70 12.83
N LYS A 21 -0.72 -2.00 13.86
CA LYS A 21 -2.05 -2.26 14.44
C LYS A 21 -3.14 -2.11 13.37
N LYS A 22 -3.09 -1.05 12.57
CA LYS A 22 -4.02 -0.81 11.45
C LYS A 22 -3.92 -1.93 10.41
N LEU A 23 -2.71 -2.34 10.02
CA LEU A 23 -2.52 -3.47 9.09
C LEU A 23 -3.15 -4.79 9.61
N ILE A 24 -2.99 -5.09 10.91
CA ILE A 24 -3.57 -6.28 11.53
C ILE A 24 -5.10 -6.21 11.52
N GLU A 25 -5.67 -5.05 11.85
CA GLU A 25 -7.13 -4.82 11.81
C GLU A 25 -7.68 -4.97 10.39
N LEU A 26 -7.00 -4.37 9.39
CA LEU A 26 -7.37 -4.52 7.98
C LEU A 26 -7.32 -5.98 7.54
N ARG A 27 -6.27 -6.74 7.90
CA ARG A 27 -6.18 -8.17 7.57
C ARG A 27 -7.30 -8.99 8.20
N LYS A 28 -7.70 -8.69 9.44
CA LYS A 28 -8.78 -9.42 10.14
C LYS A 28 -10.15 -9.15 9.53
N ASN A 29 -10.36 -7.93 9.03
CA ASN A 29 -11.67 -7.48 8.55
C ASN A 29 -11.85 -7.63 7.02
N ASN A 30 -10.81 -8.03 6.28
CA ASN A 30 -10.85 -8.12 4.81
C ASN A 30 -10.28 -9.46 4.33
N GLU A 31 -11.16 -10.35 3.88
CA GLU A 31 -10.79 -11.70 3.41
C GLU A 31 -9.80 -11.68 2.24
N ILE A 32 -9.88 -10.69 1.35
CA ILE A 32 -8.97 -10.50 0.22
C ILE A 32 -7.49 -10.38 0.63
N VAL A 33 -7.21 -9.86 1.84
CA VAL A 33 -5.84 -9.76 2.39
C VAL A 33 -5.31 -11.14 2.79
N VAL A 34 -6.19 -12.08 3.10
CA VAL A 34 -5.84 -13.44 3.56
C VAL A 34 -5.88 -14.44 2.41
N TYR A 35 -6.97 -14.45 1.64
CA TYR A 35 -7.31 -15.49 0.66
C TYR A 35 -7.23 -15.02 -0.79
N GLY A 36 -7.05 -13.72 -1.04
CA GLY A 36 -6.91 -13.21 -2.40
C GLY A 36 -5.71 -13.84 -3.11
N SER A 37 -5.86 -14.05 -4.42
CA SER A 37 -4.76 -14.40 -5.32
C SER A 37 -3.66 -13.36 -5.24
N TYR A 38 -2.50 -13.68 -5.77
CA TYR A 38 -1.38 -12.76 -5.86
C TYR A 38 -0.93 -12.71 -7.31
N ASP A 39 -0.96 -11.51 -7.88
CA ASP A 39 -0.59 -11.24 -9.26
C ASP A 39 0.45 -10.11 -9.24
N LEU A 40 1.72 -10.45 -9.43
CA LEU A 40 2.82 -9.49 -9.47
C LEU A 40 2.68 -8.61 -10.71
N ILE A 41 2.88 -7.30 -10.54
CA ILE A 41 2.94 -6.34 -11.64
C ILE A 41 4.27 -5.58 -11.56
N LEU A 42 4.73 -5.04 -12.68
CA LEU A 42 6.02 -4.34 -12.75
C LEU A 42 7.21 -5.20 -12.26
N ASP A 43 7.23 -6.48 -12.61
CA ASP A 43 8.26 -7.45 -12.20
C ASP A 43 9.70 -7.06 -12.57
N ASN A 44 9.85 -6.18 -13.57
CA ASN A 44 11.13 -5.67 -14.05
C ASN A 44 11.49 -4.28 -13.49
N ASP A 45 10.61 -3.65 -12.69
CA ASP A 45 10.92 -2.35 -12.09
C ASP A 45 11.88 -2.53 -10.90
N PRO A 46 13.06 -1.87 -10.91
CA PRO A 46 14.04 -2.04 -9.85
C PRO A 46 13.69 -1.31 -8.57
N SER A 47 12.73 -0.37 -8.61
CA SER A 47 12.38 0.52 -7.50
C SER A 47 11.01 0.21 -6.91
N ILE A 48 10.03 -0.11 -7.76
CA ILE A 48 8.63 -0.28 -7.38
C ILE A 48 8.30 -1.76 -7.29
N PHE A 49 7.86 -2.19 -6.12
CA PHE A 49 7.21 -3.47 -5.92
C PHE A 49 5.70 -3.26 -5.88
N ALA A 50 5.00 -3.77 -6.88
CA ALA A 50 3.56 -3.65 -6.96
C ALA A 50 2.89 -4.99 -7.31
N TYR A 51 1.69 -5.22 -6.80
CA TYR A 51 0.93 -6.42 -7.09
C TYR A 51 -0.56 -6.18 -6.88
N VAL A 52 -1.37 -7.01 -7.52
CA VAL A 52 -2.81 -7.07 -7.31
C VAL A 52 -3.15 -8.32 -6.50
N ARG A 53 -4.06 -8.18 -5.54
CA ARG A 53 -4.78 -9.31 -4.96
C ARG A 53 -6.19 -9.33 -5.48
N THR A 54 -6.70 -10.51 -5.82
CA THR A 54 -8.09 -10.68 -6.29
C THR A 54 -8.81 -11.71 -5.44
N TYR A 55 -10.01 -11.40 -4.97
CA TYR A 55 -10.86 -12.35 -4.24
C TYR A 55 -12.34 -12.09 -4.56
N GLY A 56 -12.96 -13.02 -5.29
CA GLY A 56 -14.28 -12.78 -5.88
C GLY A 56 -14.22 -11.60 -6.85
N ASP A 57 -15.10 -10.62 -6.66
CA ASP A 57 -15.15 -9.39 -7.45
C ASP A 57 -14.31 -8.24 -6.86
N GLU A 58 -13.63 -8.46 -5.72
CA GLU A 58 -12.79 -7.45 -5.09
C GLU A 58 -11.34 -7.53 -5.60
N LYS A 59 -10.72 -6.36 -5.76
CA LYS A 59 -9.29 -6.23 -6.06
C LYS A 59 -8.60 -5.28 -5.07
N LEU A 60 -7.39 -5.63 -4.65
CA LEU A 60 -6.49 -4.74 -3.91
C LEU A 60 -5.23 -4.51 -4.74
N LEU A 61 -4.94 -3.27 -5.08
CA LEU A 61 -3.67 -2.86 -5.66
C LEU A 61 -2.74 -2.42 -4.55
N VAL A 62 -1.60 -3.10 -4.41
CA VAL A 62 -0.54 -2.76 -3.46
C VAL A 62 0.64 -2.21 -4.24
N ILE A 63 1.14 -1.05 -3.82
CA ILE A 63 2.26 -0.35 -4.44
C ILE A 63 3.24 0.04 -3.34
N ALA A 64 4.52 -0.23 -3.51
CA ALA A 64 5.55 0.19 -2.60
C ALA A 64 6.83 0.57 -3.34
N ASN A 65 7.37 1.76 -3.06
CA ASN A 65 8.72 2.13 -3.44
C ASN A 65 9.70 1.52 -2.43
N PHE A 66 10.61 0.67 -2.90
CA PHE A 66 11.61 0.00 -2.07
C PHE A 66 12.94 0.76 -1.99
N THR A 67 13.01 1.97 -2.55
CA THR A 67 14.23 2.78 -2.65
C THR A 67 14.15 4.04 -1.81
N ALA A 68 15.31 4.66 -1.61
CA ALA A 68 15.44 5.97 -0.97
C ALA A 68 15.27 7.14 -1.96
N ASP A 69 14.97 6.85 -3.23
CA ASP A 69 14.81 7.82 -4.32
C ASP A 69 13.32 7.95 -4.68
N GLU A 70 12.94 9.05 -5.32
CA GLU A 70 11.60 9.19 -5.88
C GLU A 70 11.41 8.28 -7.10
N SER A 71 10.21 7.71 -7.24
CA SER A 71 9.82 6.89 -8.40
C SER A 71 8.42 7.28 -8.85
N VAL A 72 8.02 6.86 -10.05
CA VAL A 72 6.67 7.11 -10.55
C VAL A 72 6.03 5.78 -10.88
N PHE A 73 4.93 5.46 -10.20
CA PHE A 73 4.09 4.32 -10.56
C PHE A 73 3.18 4.72 -11.73
N GLU A 74 3.20 3.91 -12.79
CA GLU A 74 2.28 4.02 -13.92
C GLU A 74 1.35 2.80 -13.93
N MET A 75 0.03 3.03 -13.95
CA MET A 75 -0.95 1.95 -13.98
C MET A 75 -0.80 1.12 -15.26
N PRO A 76 -0.59 -0.21 -15.16
CA PRO A 76 -0.60 -1.09 -16.32
C PRO A 76 -1.96 -1.06 -17.04
N LYS A 77 -1.94 -0.98 -18.38
CA LYS A 77 -3.14 -0.84 -19.22
C LYS A 77 -4.11 -2.03 -19.15
N ASP A 78 -3.63 -3.18 -18.70
CA ASP A 78 -4.38 -4.41 -18.51
C ASP A 78 -5.14 -4.46 -17.18
N ILE A 79 -4.91 -3.49 -16.28
CA ILE A 79 -5.68 -3.35 -15.04
C ILE A 79 -6.79 -2.33 -15.26
N SER A 80 -8.02 -2.82 -15.41
CA SER A 80 -9.22 -1.98 -15.45
C SER A 80 -9.87 -1.86 -14.08
N TYR A 81 -10.34 -0.66 -13.76
CA TYR A 81 -11.17 -0.34 -12.60
C TYR A 81 -12.15 0.78 -12.96
N SER A 82 -13.28 0.82 -12.28
CA SER A 82 -14.32 1.84 -12.39
C SER A 82 -14.27 2.84 -11.24
N GLU A 83 -13.88 2.37 -10.05
CA GLU A 83 -13.69 3.17 -8.85
C GLU A 83 -12.42 2.70 -8.13
N SER A 84 -11.79 3.61 -7.39
CA SER A 84 -10.70 3.30 -6.48
C SER A 84 -10.93 3.99 -5.14
N GLU A 85 -10.59 3.29 -4.06
CA GLU A 85 -10.68 3.79 -2.68
C GLU A 85 -9.35 3.56 -1.98
N LEU A 86 -8.85 4.58 -1.27
CA LEU A 86 -7.62 4.46 -0.48
C LEU A 86 -7.83 3.50 0.69
N PHE A 87 -7.08 2.41 0.73
CA PHE A 87 -7.17 1.39 1.76
C PHE A 87 -6.21 1.64 2.92
N ILE A 88 -4.92 1.89 2.61
CA ILE A 88 -3.93 2.34 3.58
C ILE A 88 -2.77 3.06 2.87
N HIS A 89 -2.16 4.00 3.58
CA HIS A 89 -1.03 4.81 3.12
C HIS A 89 -0.11 5.09 4.31
N ASN A 90 1.21 5.03 4.12
CA ASN A 90 2.19 5.36 5.16
C ASN A 90 2.64 6.83 5.16
N TYR A 91 2.27 7.62 4.15
CA TYR A 91 2.41 9.07 4.14
C TYR A 91 1.03 9.72 4.26
N ASP A 92 0.97 10.90 4.88
CA ASP A 92 -0.26 11.69 4.98
C ASP A 92 -0.27 12.75 3.88
N VAL A 93 -0.63 12.34 2.67
CA VAL A 93 -0.73 13.23 1.50
C VAL A 93 -1.92 12.87 0.62
N GLU A 94 -2.49 13.90 -0.02
CA GLU A 94 -3.49 13.69 -1.05
C GLU A 94 -2.85 13.06 -2.28
N ILE A 95 -3.48 11.98 -2.75
CA ILE A 95 -3.10 11.31 -3.99
C ILE A 95 -3.97 11.88 -5.10
N GLY A 96 -3.32 12.26 -6.20
CA GLY A 96 -4.00 12.69 -7.41
C GLY A 96 -4.58 11.50 -8.18
N SER A 97 -4.18 11.35 -9.44
CA SER A 97 -4.61 10.20 -10.23
C SER A 97 -3.90 8.92 -9.80
N ILE A 98 -4.66 7.82 -9.68
CA ILE A 98 -4.09 6.48 -9.47
C ILE A 98 -3.37 5.94 -10.72
N ASP A 99 -3.63 6.52 -11.91
CA ASP A 99 -2.97 6.13 -13.16
C ASP A 99 -1.48 6.50 -13.20
N ASN A 100 -1.09 7.55 -12.47
CA ASN A 100 0.27 8.05 -12.41
C ASN A 100 0.54 8.64 -11.02
N ILE A 101 1.23 7.88 -10.17
CA ILE A 101 1.48 8.25 -8.77
C ILE A 101 2.96 8.53 -8.58
N PRO A 102 3.37 9.77 -8.26
CA PRO A 102 4.71 10.03 -7.76
C PRO A 102 4.85 9.43 -6.36
N LEU A 103 5.82 8.53 -6.20
CA LEU A 103 6.14 7.84 -4.94
C LEU A 103 7.40 8.44 -4.33
N ARG A 104 7.29 8.84 -3.07
CA ARG A 104 8.39 9.25 -2.21
C ARG A 104 9.24 8.05 -1.79
N PRO A 105 10.44 8.31 -1.26
CA PRO A 105 11.27 7.28 -0.66
C PRO A 105 10.47 6.42 0.33
N TYR A 106 10.47 5.10 0.14
CA TYR A 106 9.76 4.15 1.01
C TYR A 106 8.24 4.34 1.14
N GLU A 107 7.60 5.03 0.19
CA GLU A 107 6.15 5.20 0.16
C GLU A 107 5.45 3.88 -0.20
N ALA A 108 4.43 3.53 0.59
CA ALA A 108 3.60 2.36 0.39
C ALA A 108 2.12 2.75 0.47
N ILE A 109 1.40 2.39 -0.59
CA ILE A 109 0.00 2.77 -0.81
C ILE A 109 -0.77 1.54 -1.25
N VAL A 110 -1.97 1.37 -0.72
CA VAL A 110 -2.89 0.31 -1.11
C VAL A 110 -4.22 0.91 -1.48
N PHE A 111 -4.76 0.49 -2.63
CA PHE A 111 -6.10 0.85 -3.08
C PHE A 111 -6.99 -0.37 -3.17
N LYS A 112 -8.27 -0.20 -2.84
CA LYS A 112 -9.33 -1.13 -3.22
C LYS A 112 -9.89 -0.69 -4.57
N LEU A 113 -9.91 -1.61 -5.53
CA LEU A 113 -10.41 -1.37 -6.88
C LEU A 113 -11.76 -2.10 -7.07
N LYS A 114 -12.69 -1.45 -7.76
CA LYS A 114 -13.97 -2.05 -8.22
C LYS A 114 -14.02 -2.10 -9.73
#